data_AF-M1IMA9-F1
#
_entry.id   AF-M1IMA9-F1
#
_cell.length_a   1.000
_cell.length_b   1.000
_cell.length_c   1.000
_cell.angle_alpha   90.00
_cell.angle_beta   90.00
_cell.angle_gamma   90.00
#
_symmetry.space_group_name_H-M   'P 1'
#
loop_
_entity.id
_entity.type
_entity.pdbx_description
1 polymer ?
#
loop_
_entity_poly.entity_id
_entity_poly.type
_entity_poly.pdbx_seq_one_letter_code
_entity_poly.pdbx_strand_id
1 'polypeptide(L)'
;MRLISKLILIYFIIELAIFIGVSSIPYNNPALVQEYNSMESGIYSMPYFSQVIEIFSHNLLIATIDFIPVVGAIFFGISIGQTAYLLSVVATSRNVPSFLVAIALLTLPHSAVELPTYAIAVAAGTYVIVKRKDWKRYLLMYPLIPIELFLAALIESAIITYTGFNPYALWPASIGSLLLVYFLYQRIQKFAESLIKTQNMQPVLAGTSALGSVPIYASYYNNFKNVMSQAIQYEVRSDFINAVNNYWLAVIFLIDAIATKMNMPYYTKQDLDNVISYLSQREPGLFDDYNRAFQYKLSNDIPQFLQTVKILIPRLDRIYVSLQNF
;
A
#
# COMPACT_ATOMS: atom_id res chain seq x y z
N MET A 1 -8.78 3.70 -2.19
CA MET A 1 -7.71 3.91 -1.20
C MET A 1 -7.06 2.57 -0.86
N ARG A 2 -5.72 2.45 -0.93
CA ARG A 2 -4.98 1.20 -0.66
C ARG A 2 -5.12 0.81 0.82
N LEU A 3 -4.98 -0.47 1.16
CA LEU A 3 -5.07 -0.93 2.55
C LEU A 3 -4.08 -0.21 3.46
N ILE A 4 -2.82 -0.07 3.04
CA ILE A 4 -1.80 0.65 3.82
C ILE A 4 -2.21 2.11 4.09
N SER A 5 -2.78 2.81 3.11
CA SER A 5 -3.30 4.17 3.30
C SER A 5 -4.46 4.24 4.29
N LYS A 6 -5.33 3.22 4.31
CA LYS A 6 -6.41 3.12 5.29
C LYS A 6 -5.84 2.93 6.69
N LEU A 7 -4.83 2.07 6.84
CA LEU A 7 -4.17 1.85 8.12
C LEU A 7 -3.48 3.12 8.63
N ILE A 8 -2.75 3.85 7.76
CA ILE A 8 -2.12 5.13 8.11
C ILE A 8 -3.18 6.09 8.66
N LEU A 9 -4.30 6.27 7.95
CA LEU A 9 -5.36 7.17 8.39
C LEU A 9 -6.00 6.73 9.73
N ILE A 10 -6.23 5.43 9.91
CA ILE A 10 -6.78 4.89 11.16
C ILE A 10 -5.84 5.16 12.32
N TYR A 11 -4.55 4.85 12.17
CA TYR A 11 -3.57 5.07 13.23
C TYR A 11 -3.35 6.55 13.52
N PHE A 12 -3.39 7.42 12.51
CA PHE A 12 -3.34 8.86 12.71
C PHE A 12 -4.53 9.38 13.53
N ILE A 13 -5.75 8.87 13.26
CA ILE A 13 -6.93 9.25 14.08
C ILE A 13 -6.78 8.74 15.52
N ILE A 14 -6.28 7.51 15.71
CA ILE A 14 -6.01 6.94 17.03
C ILE A 14 -4.95 7.77 17.77
N GLU A 15 -3.89 8.18 17.07
CA GLU A 15 -2.83 9.06 17.57
C GLU A 15 -3.41 10.33 18.17
N LEU A 16 -4.21 11.05 17.38
CA LEU A 16 -4.84 12.29 17.79
C LEU A 16 -5.78 12.08 18.97
N ALA A 17 -6.54 10.97 18.97
CA ALA A 17 -7.44 10.64 20.07
C ALA A 17 -6.69 10.36 21.38
N ILE A 18 -5.60 9.58 21.35
CA ILE A 18 -4.76 9.31 22.52
C ILE A 18 -4.10 10.61 22.98
N PHE A 19 -3.49 11.35 22.06
CA PHE A 19 -2.75 12.57 22.36
C PHE A 19 -3.65 13.62 23.04
N ILE A 20 -4.81 13.90 22.45
CA ILE A 20 -5.79 14.84 23.00
C ILE A 20 -6.40 14.30 24.30
N GLY A 21 -6.77 13.02 24.33
CA GLY A 21 -7.41 12.40 25.49
C GLY A 21 -6.53 12.44 26.74
N VAL A 22 -5.27 12.02 26.61
CA VAL A 22 -4.32 12.00 27.74
C VAL A 22 -3.91 13.43 28.13
N SER A 23 -3.66 14.30 27.15
CA SER A 23 -3.28 15.69 27.44
C SER A 23 -4.41 16.50 28.09
N SER A 24 -5.67 16.09 27.98
CA SER A 24 -6.80 16.78 28.60
C SER A 24 -6.90 16.56 30.12
N ILE A 25 -6.19 15.57 30.67
CA ILE A 25 -6.23 15.25 32.10
C ILE A 25 -5.13 16.05 32.80
N PRO A 26 -5.41 16.93 33.77
CA PRO A 26 -4.40 17.70 34.47
C PRO A 26 -3.59 16.81 35.42
N TYR A 27 -2.30 16.67 35.17
CA TYR A 27 -1.40 15.88 36.01
C TYR A 27 -0.41 16.80 36.73
N ASN A 28 -0.19 16.55 38.02
CA ASN A 28 0.81 17.26 38.81
C ASN A 28 1.96 16.30 39.16
N ASN A 29 3.13 16.52 38.55
CA ASN A 29 4.34 15.74 38.82
C ASN A 29 5.58 16.64 38.76
N PRO A 30 5.96 17.28 39.89
CA PRO A 30 7.06 18.24 39.93
C PRO A 30 8.42 17.65 39.54
N ALA A 31 8.66 16.37 39.81
CA ALA A 31 9.91 15.70 39.44
C ALA A 31 10.07 15.64 37.92
N LEU A 32 9.00 15.29 37.20
CA LEU A 32 9.01 15.23 35.74
C LEU A 32 9.12 16.63 35.10
N VAL A 33 8.54 17.66 35.73
CA VAL A 33 8.74 19.06 35.29
C VAL A 33 10.21 19.47 35.40
N GLN A 34 10.89 19.09 36.49
CA GLN A 34 12.30 19.39 36.68
C GLN A 34 13.19 18.67 35.65
N GLU A 35 12.87 17.40 35.35
CA GLU A 35 13.53 16.64 34.28
C GLU A 35 13.32 17.30 32.91
N TYR A 36 12.08 17.68 32.58
CA TYR A 36 11.76 18.41 31.35
C TYR A 36 12.56 19.71 31.23
N ASN A 37 12.55 20.57 32.26
CA ASN A 37 13.24 21.85 32.22
C ASN A 37 14.76 21.67 32.05
N SER A 38 15.33 20.62 32.65
CA SER A 38 16.75 20.29 32.51
C SER A 38 17.08 19.88 31.07
N MET A 39 16.24 19.03 30.48
CA MET A 39 16.40 18.59 29.09
C MET A 39 16.17 19.73 28.07
N GLU A 40 15.10 20.53 28.27
CA GLU A 40 14.77 21.70 27.45
C GLU A 40 15.94 22.70 27.42
N SER A 41 16.48 23.04 28.59
CA SER A 41 17.63 23.95 28.68
C SER A 41 18.88 23.40 28.00
N GLY A 42 19.09 22.08 28.07
CA GLY A 42 20.17 21.38 27.38
C GLY A 42 20.05 21.54 25.87
N ILE A 43 18.89 21.22 25.29
CA ILE A 43 18.62 21.31 23.86
C ILE A 43 18.72 22.77 23.37
N TYR A 44 18.11 23.71 24.10
CA TYR A 44 18.04 25.11 23.67
C TYR A 44 19.41 25.79 23.65
N SER A 45 20.38 25.26 24.41
CA SER A 45 21.75 25.74 24.42
C SER A 45 22.63 25.21 23.26
N MET A 46 22.16 24.20 22.51
CA MET A 46 22.94 23.58 21.45
C MET A 46 22.94 24.42 20.16
N PRO A 47 23.98 24.31 19.31
CA PRO A 47 23.91 24.83 17.95
C PRO A 47 22.77 24.19 17.14
N TYR A 48 22.18 24.94 16.20
CA TYR A 48 21.04 24.51 15.38
C TYR A 48 21.16 23.07 14.86
N PHE A 49 22.26 22.71 14.19
CA PHE A 49 22.38 21.36 13.62
C PHE A 49 22.52 20.26 14.68
N SER A 50 23.10 20.57 15.84
CA SER A 50 23.14 19.65 16.98
C SER A 50 21.74 19.43 17.56
N GLN A 51 20.90 20.48 17.64
CA GLN A 51 19.49 20.35 18.01
C GLN A 51 18.75 19.43 17.03
N VAL A 52 18.95 19.62 15.72
CA VAL A 52 18.31 18.80 14.67
C VAL A 52 18.64 17.33 14.86
N ILE A 53 19.92 16.99 15.06
CA ILE A 53 20.34 15.60 15.23
C ILE A 53 19.79 14.99 16.51
N GLU A 54 19.77 15.74 17.62
CA GLU A 54 19.23 15.27 18.90
C GLU A 54 17.74 14.92 18.76
N ILE A 55 16.92 15.89 18.29
CA ILE A 55 15.47 15.73 18.08
C ILE A 55 15.19 14.59 17.09
N PHE A 56 15.88 14.60 15.95
CA PHE A 56 15.75 13.57 14.93
C PHE A 56 16.05 12.18 15.48
N SER A 57 17.14 12.02 16.22
CA SER A 57 17.57 10.71 16.73
C SER A 57 16.59 10.14 17.76
N HIS A 58 16.03 11.00 18.62
CA HIS A 58 15.03 10.63 19.59
C HIS A 58 13.74 10.14 18.91
N ASN A 59 13.21 10.92 17.98
CA ASN A 59 11.98 10.57 17.26
C ASN A 59 12.18 9.37 16.34
N LEU A 60 13.36 9.23 15.71
CA LEU A 60 13.69 8.09 14.88
C LEU A 60 13.72 6.80 15.70
N LEU A 61 14.27 6.82 16.92
CA LEU A 61 14.27 5.65 17.80
C LEU A 61 12.84 5.20 18.10
N ILE A 62 11.96 6.13 18.46
CA ILE A 62 10.55 5.83 18.74
C ILE A 62 9.86 5.25 17.50
N ALA A 63 9.94 5.94 16.37
CA ALA A 63 9.28 5.52 15.14
C ALA A 63 9.85 4.20 14.58
N THR A 64 11.13 3.89 14.83
CA THR A 64 11.73 2.61 14.46
C THR A 64 11.15 1.46 15.28
N ILE A 65 10.87 1.68 16.57
CA ILE A 65 10.18 0.69 17.41
C ILE A 65 8.73 0.53 16.94
N ASP A 66 8.04 1.62 16.62
CA ASP A 66 6.67 1.60 16.08
C ASP A 66 6.56 0.85 14.75
N PHE A 67 7.64 0.82 13.97
CA PHE A 67 7.70 0.07 12.72
C PHE A 67 7.73 -1.45 12.92
N ILE A 68 8.15 -1.95 14.10
CA ILE A 68 8.25 -3.38 14.37
C ILE A 68 6.83 -4.00 14.43
N PRO A 69 6.53 -5.05 13.65
CA PRO A 69 5.22 -5.68 13.68
C PRO A 69 4.85 -6.19 15.09
N VAL A 70 3.59 -6.02 15.48
CA VAL A 70 3.01 -6.38 16.80
C VAL A 70 3.52 -5.48 17.92
N VAL A 71 4.83 -5.43 18.14
CA VAL A 71 5.47 -4.63 19.21
C VAL A 71 5.18 -3.14 19.00
N GLY A 72 5.32 -2.66 17.76
CA GLY A 72 5.16 -1.27 17.43
C GLY A 72 3.76 -0.74 17.67
N ALA A 73 2.70 -1.55 17.52
CA ALA A 73 1.35 -1.10 17.81
C ALA A 73 1.10 -0.86 19.31
N ILE A 74 1.76 -1.65 20.17
CA ILE A 74 1.70 -1.48 21.62
C ILE A 74 2.55 -0.27 22.01
N PHE A 75 3.78 -0.18 21.47
CA PHE A 75 4.70 0.90 21.78
C PHE A 75 4.17 2.25 21.33
N PHE A 76 3.56 2.34 20.15
CA PHE A 76 2.90 3.54 19.61
C PHE A 76 1.87 4.12 20.59
N GLY A 77 1.03 3.28 21.21
CA GLY A 77 0.07 3.76 22.20
C GLY A 77 0.74 4.29 23.47
N ILE A 78 1.84 3.67 23.89
CA ILE A 78 2.61 4.06 25.06
C ILE A 78 3.37 5.36 24.79
N SER A 79 4.09 5.48 23.69
CA SER A 79 4.92 6.63 23.34
C SER A 79 4.06 7.89 23.18
N ILE A 80 2.97 7.82 22.40
CA ILE A 80 2.04 8.95 22.23
C ILE A 80 1.38 9.32 23.55
N GLY A 81 1.00 8.33 24.36
CA GLY A 81 0.46 8.55 25.71
C GLY A 81 1.46 9.23 26.64
N GLN A 82 2.73 8.84 26.61
CA GLN A 82 3.80 9.44 27.43
C GLN A 82 4.10 10.88 27.00
N THR A 83 4.16 11.17 25.70
CA THR A 83 4.34 12.54 25.20
C THR A 83 3.18 13.44 25.62
N ALA A 84 1.94 12.96 25.49
CA ALA A 84 0.75 13.70 25.92
C ALA A 84 0.69 13.88 27.46
N TYR A 85 1.13 12.89 28.22
CA TYR A 85 1.25 12.96 29.67
C TYR A 85 2.28 14.01 30.10
N LEU A 86 3.46 14.00 29.50
CA LEU A 86 4.51 14.99 29.74
C LEU A 86 4.01 16.40 29.43
N LEU A 87 3.34 16.58 28.28
CA LEU A 87 2.76 17.86 27.90
C LEU A 87 1.75 18.36 28.94
N SER A 88 0.88 17.47 29.44
CA SER A 88 -0.09 17.85 30.47
C SER A 88 0.57 18.23 31.80
N VAL A 89 1.60 17.50 32.22
CA VAL A 89 2.37 17.81 33.43
C VAL A 89 3.00 19.20 33.34
N VAL A 90 3.64 19.51 32.20
CA VAL A 90 4.26 20.82 31.97
C VAL A 90 3.21 21.93 31.92
N ALA A 91 2.12 21.75 31.17
CA ALA A 91 1.04 22.74 31.07
C ALA A 91 0.38 23.02 32.43
N THR A 92 0.09 21.97 33.20
CA THR A 92 -0.48 22.07 34.56
C THR A 92 0.46 22.85 35.49
N SER A 93 1.77 22.60 35.44
CA SER A 93 2.76 23.34 36.25
C SER A 93 2.80 24.83 35.93
N ARG A 94 2.44 25.22 34.70
CA ARG A 94 2.37 26.60 34.23
C ARG A 94 0.98 27.22 34.42
N ASN A 95 0.04 26.52 35.06
CA ASN A 95 -1.37 26.91 35.22
C ASN A 95 -2.08 27.19 33.88
N VAL A 96 -1.67 26.48 32.81
CA VAL A 96 -2.30 26.59 31.49
C VAL A 96 -3.16 25.34 31.27
N PRO A 97 -4.39 25.48 30.75
CA PRO A 97 -5.21 24.33 30.38
C PRO A 97 -4.49 23.43 29.37
N SER A 98 -4.15 22.20 29.79
CA SER A 98 -3.33 21.25 29.03
C SER A 98 -3.89 20.94 27.63
N PHE A 99 -5.21 20.81 27.51
CA PHE A 99 -5.88 20.61 26.22
C PHE A 99 -5.63 21.75 25.22
N LEU A 100 -5.57 23.01 25.68
CA LEU A 100 -5.29 24.14 24.80
C LEU A 100 -3.84 24.11 24.30
N VAL A 101 -2.90 23.69 25.16
CA VAL A 101 -1.49 23.51 24.78
C VAL A 101 -1.38 22.39 23.75
N ALA A 102 -2.10 21.28 23.94
CA ALA A 102 -2.14 20.18 22.97
C ALA A 102 -2.67 20.63 21.60
N ILE A 103 -3.80 21.36 21.55
CA ILE A 103 -4.30 21.91 20.29
C ILE A 103 -3.30 22.86 19.66
N ALA A 104 -2.71 23.77 20.45
CA ALA A 104 -1.73 24.72 19.93
C ALA A 104 -0.53 23.98 19.32
N LEU A 105 -0.02 22.94 19.98
CA LEU A 105 1.07 22.12 19.49
C LEU A 105 0.70 21.38 18.19
N LEU A 106 -0.51 20.85 18.07
CA LEU A 106 -1.00 20.21 16.84
C LEU A 106 -1.07 21.18 15.65
N THR A 107 -1.19 22.49 15.90
CA THR A 107 -1.20 23.51 14.85
C THR A 107 0.20 23.99 14.45
N LEU A 108 1.25 23.57 15.17
CA LEU A 108 2.61 23.96 14.84
C LEU A 108 3.10 23.24 13.58
N PRO A 109 3.93 23.90 12.75
CA PRO A 109 4.30 23.34 11.44
C PRO A 109 5.12 22.04 11.54
N HIS A 110 5.93 21.84 12.58
CA HIS A 110 6.69 20.59 12.77
C HIS A 110 5.77 19.41 13.11
N SER A 111 4.77 19.59 14.00
CA SER A 111 3.80 18.55 14.38
C SER A 111 3.02 18.00 13.20
N ALA A 112 2.67 18.86 12.23
CA ALA A 112 1.97 18.45 11.02
C ALA A 112 2.80 17.51 10.12
N VAL A 113 4.13 17.60 10.19
CA VAL A 113 5.08 16.74 9.47
C VAL A 113 5.44 15.52 10.32
N GLU A 114 5.60 15.70 11.63
CA GLU A 114 6.08 14.66 12.53
C GLU A 114 5.04 13.57 12.80
N LEU A 115 3.83 13.96 13.23
CA LEU A 115 2.81 13.01 13.71
C LEU A 115 2.43 11.94 12.66
N PRO A 116 2.21 12.30 11.37
CA PRO A 116 1.95 11.28 10.34
C PRO A 116 3.04 10.20 10.25
N THR A 117 4.28 10.49 10.64
CA THR A 117 5.38 9.53 10.63
C THR A 117 5.13 8.34 11.55
N TYR A 118 4.65 8.58 12.78
CA TYR A 118 4.36 7.51 13.74
C TYR A 118 3.21 6.64 13.22
N ALA A 119 2.16 7.27 12.69
CA ALA A 119 1.06 6.56 12.02
C ALA A 119 1.53 5.73 10.82
N ILE A 120 2.48 6.24 10.02
CA ILE A 120 3.10 5.51 8.90
C ILE A 120 3.87 4.29 9.39
N ALA A 121 4.67 4.45 10.45
CA ALA A 121 5.49 3.38 11.01
C ALA A 121 4.63 2.21 11.49
N VAL A 122 3.67 2.48 12.39
CA VAL A 122 2.78 1.45 12.95
C VAL A 122 1.85 0.85 11.90
N ALA A 123 1.39 1.64 10.92
CA ALA A 123 0.57 1.14 9.83
C ALA A 123 1.34 0.18 8.92
N ALA A 124 2.62 0.44 8.65
CA ALA A 124 3.47 -0.46 7.89
C ALA A 124 3.70 -1.78 8.65
N GLY A 125 4.02 -1.71 9.95
CA GLY A 125 4.16 -2.89 10.81
C GLY A 125 2.87 -3.73 10.87
N THR A 126 1.72 -3.07 10.97
CA THR A 126 0.41 -3.73 10.95
C THR A 126 0.08 -4.31 9.57
N TYR A 127 0.44 -3.62 8.50
CA TYR A 127 0.21 -4.05 7.13
C TYR A 127 0.87 -5.41 6.84
N VAL A 128 2.11 -5.63 7.28
CA VAL A 128 2.81 -6.90 7.03
C VAL A 128 2.20 -8.06 7.83
N ILE A 129 1.54 -7.80 8.97
CA ILE A 129 0.79 -8.83 9.71
C ILE A 129 -0.42 -9.30 8.88
N VAL A 130 -1.17 -8.34 8.32
CA VAL A 130 -2.40 -8.61 7.55
C VAL A 130 -2.08 -9.16 6.16
N LYS A 131 -1.02 -8.67 5.53
CA LYS A 131 -0.57 -9.04 4.17
C LYS A 131 0.85 -9.57 4.20
N ARG A 132 1.09 -10.67 4.93
CA ARG A 132 2.41 -11.31 5.10
C ARG A 132 3.19 -11.54 3.80
N LYS A 133 2.49 -11.83 2.70
CA LYS A 133 3.10 -12.06 1.38
C LYS A 133 3.66 -10.78 0.72
N ASP A 134 3.28 -9.60 1.19
CA ASP A 134 3.73 -8.28 0.71
C ASP A 134 4.67 -7.57 1.72
N TRP A 135 5.60 -8.32 2.30
CA TRP A 135 6.59 -7.79 3.24
C TRP A 135 7.56 -6.78 2.60
N LYS A 136 7.75 -6.84 1.28
CA LYS A 136 8.59 -5.88 0.55
C LYS A 136 8.00 -4.48 0.60
N ARG A 137 6.67 -4.33 0.45
CA ARG A 137 6.02 -3.03 0.60
C ARG A 137 6.24 -2.46 1.99
N TYR A 138 6.17 -3.31 3.02
CA TYR A 138 6.47 -2.91 4.39
C TYR A 138 7.89 -2.33 4.50
N LEU A 139 8.93 -3.05 4.07
CA LEU A 139 10.31 -2.54 4.13
C LEU A 139 10.53 -1.28 3.30
N LEU A 140 9.89 -1.18 2.14
CA LEU A 140 10.01 0.00 1.29
C LEU A 140 9.38 1.26 1.89
N MET A 141 8.53 1.13 2.92
CA MET A 141 7.98 2.27 3.65
C MET A 141 8.97 2.83 4.67
N TYR A 142 9.93 2.05 5.13
CA TYR A 142 10.88 2.47 6.17
C TYR A 142 11.61 3.79 5.84
N PRO A 143 12.13 4.02 4.61
CA PRO A 143 12.81 5.27 4.28
C PRO A 143 11.97 6.54 4.43
N LEU A 144 10.63 6.45 4.42
CA LEU A 144 9.78 7.62 4.67
C LEU A 144 9.97 8.14 6.10
N ILE A 145 10.15 7.24 7.07
CA ILE A 145 10.27 7.56 8.50
C ILE A 145 11.45 8.50 8.77
N PRO A 146 12.72 8.15 8.47
CA PRO A 146 13.83 9.04 8.75
C PRO A 146 13.81 10.32 7.89
N ILE A 147 13.25 10.27 6.67
CA ILE A 147 13.16 11.47 5.83
C ILE A 147 12.17 12.48 6.42
N GLU A 148 10.98 12.02 6.80
CA GLU A 148 9.92 12.86 7.35
C GLU A 148 10.31 13.43 8.73
N LEU A 149 10.87 12.59 9.61
CA LEU A 149 11.35 13.04 10.92
C LEU A 149 12.53 14.02 10.84
N PHE A 150 13.43 13.83 9.87
CA PHE A 150 14.53 14.78 9.69
C PHE A 150 14.00 16.16 9.24
N LEU A 151 13.00 16.18 8.35
CA LEU A 151 12.34 17.41 7.94
C LEU A 151 11.58 18.08 9.09
N ALA A 152 10.89 17.30 9.92
CA ALA A 152 10.24 17.80 11.13
C ALA A 152 11.26 18.41 12.10
N ALA A 153 12.38 17.71 12.38
CA ALA A 153 13.43 18.17 13.27
C ALA A 153 14.12 19.46 12.79
N LEU A 154 14.29 19.64 11.47
CA LEU A 154 14.76 20.91 10.89
C LEU A 154 13.80 22.07 11.21
N ILE A 155 12.49 21.84 11.05
CA ILE A 155 11.47 22.86 11.30
C ILE A 155 11.40 23.16 12.81
N GLU A 156 11.40 22.15 13.67
CA GLU A 156 11.35 22.31 15.12
C GLU A 156 12.59 23.02 15.67
N SER A 157 13.79 22.61 15.24
CA SER A 157 15.03 23.28 15.64
C SER A 157 15.08 24.74 15.18
N ALA A 158 14.43 25.07 14.05
CA ALA A 158 14.33 26.46 13.59
C ALA A 158 13.43 27.29 14.48
N ILE A 159 12.32 26.71 14.97
CA ILE A 159 11.42 27.35 15.95
C ILE A 159 12.18 27.62 17.26
N ILE A 160 12.98 26.65 17.72
CA ILE A 160 13.76 26.76 18.96
C ILE A 160 14.91 27.77 18.81
N THR A 161 15.68 27.70 17.72
CA THR A 161 16.89 28.53 17.54
C THR A 161 16.55 29.99 17.26
N TYR A 162 15.53 30.27 16.45
CA TYR A 162 15.17 31.62 16.02
C TYR A 162 14.03 32.20 16.85
N THR A 163 14.22 32.20 18.18
CA THR A 163 13.26 32.77 19.14
C THR A 163 12.99 34.25 18.81
N GLY A 164 11.78 34.58 18.38
CA GLY A 164 11.38 35.95 18.01
C GLY A 164 10.65 36.04 16.67
N PHE A 165 10.70 35.00 15.84
CA PHE A 165 9.86 34.88 14.65
C PHE A 165 8.57 34.09 14.96
N ASN A 166 7.49 34.41 14.25
CA ASN A 166 6.22 33.69 14.37
C ASN A 166 6.39 32.24 13.89
N PRO A 167 6.23 31.22 14.76
CA PRO A 167 6.42 29.80 14.38
C PRO A 167 5.58 29.40 13.15
N TYR A 168 4.39 29.99 12.99
CA TYR A 168 3.49 29.69 11.89
C TYR A 168 4.02 30.11 10.51
N ALA A 169 5.01 30.98 10.44
CA ALA A 169 5.57 31.37 9.15
C ALA A 169 6.57 30.34 8.57
N LEU A 170 6.79 29.21 9.27
CA LEU A 170 7.43 28.00 8.72
C LEU A 170 6.44 27.03 8.03
N TRP A 171 5.13 27.32 8.01
CA TRP A 171 4.15 26.49 7.28
C TRP A 171 4.50 26.24 5.81
N PRO A 172 5.04 27.21 5.03
CA PRO A 172 5.49 26.93 3.67
C PRO A 172 6.53 25.81 3.59
N ALA A 173 7.45 25.74 4.55
CA ALA A 173 8.43 24.66 4.64
C ALA A 173 7.76 23.32 4.95
N SER A 174 6.83 23.28 5.91
CA SER A 174 6.04 22.07 6.23
C SER A 174 5.21 21.57 5.06
N ILE A 175 4.55 22.47 4.30
CA ILE A 175 3.80 22.09 3.10
C ILE A 175 4.75 21.49 2.06
N GLY A 176 5.93 22.10 1.86
CA GLY A 176 6.97 21.54 1.00
C GLY A 176 7.40 20.12 1.43
N SER A 177 7.64 19.91 2.73
CA SER A 177 7.96 18.61 3.31
C SER A 177 6.85 17.58 3.09
N LEU A 178 5.60 17.94 3.37
CA LEU A 178 4.44 17.05 3.17
C LEU A 178 4.25 16.68 1.70
N LEU A 179 4.44 17.61 0.77
CA LEU A 179 4.38 17.33 -0.66
C LEU A 179 5.51 16.37 -1.08
N LEU A 180 6.73 16.60 -0.60
CA LEU A 180 7.87 15.72 -0.87
C LEU A 180 7.59 14.29 -0.36
N VAL A 181 7.14 14.16 0.89
CA VAL A 181 6.78 12.87 1.51
C VAL A 181 5.65 12.20 0.73
N TYR A 182 4.61 12.95 0.34
CA TYR A 182 3.50 12.44 -0.47
C TYR A 182 3.98 11.88 -1.82
N PHE A 183 4.81 12.62 -2.56
CA PHE A 183 5.33 12.15 -3.85
C PHE A 183 6.26 10.94 -3.68
N LEU A 184 7.09 10.94 -2.64
CA LEU A 184 7.96 9.81 -2.32
C LEU A 184 7.14 8.57 -1.96
N TYR A 185 6.11 8.72 -1.14
CA TYR A 185 5.14 7.69 -0.83
C TYR A 185 4.52 7.13 -2.11
N GLN A 186 3.99 7.97 -3.01
CA GLN A 186 3.42 7.52 -4.29
C GLN A 186 4.42 6.74 -5.14
N ARG A 187 5.69 7.17 -5.16
CA ARG A 187 6.76 6.50 -5.91
C ARG A 187 7.08 5.12 -5.32
N ILE A 188 7.25 5.03 -4.00
CA ILE A 188 7.43 3.78 -3.26
C ILE A 188 6.27 2.82 -3.53
N GLN A 189 5.06 3.35 -3.47
CA GLN A 189 3.82 2.62 -3.66
C GLN A 189 3.71 1.99 -5.08
N LYS A 190 4.12 2.72 -6.12
CA LYS A 190 4.20 2.22 -7.50
C LYS A 190 5.32 1.19 -7.68
N PHE A 191 6.47 1.43 -7.06
CA PHE A 191 7.61 0.50 -7.11
C PHE A 191 7.31 -0.83 -6.39
N ALA A 192 6.65 -0.78 -5.23
CA ALA A 192 6.20 -1.98 -4.54
C ALA A 192 5.23 -2.79 -5.43
N GLU A 193 4.31 -2.12 -6.15
CA GLU A 193 3.42 -2.79 -7.09
C GLU A 193 4.16 -3.46 -8.25
N SER A 194 5.18 -2.82 -8.83
CA SER A 194 5.98 -3.45 -9.88
C SER A 194 6.71 -4.68 -9.35
N LEU A 195 7.30 -4.62 -8.15
CA LEU A 195 7.97 -5.78 -7.54
C LEU A 195 7.03 -6.96 -7.26
N ILE A 196 5.82 -6.69 -6.77
CA ILE A 196 4.83 -7.74 -6.51
C ILE A 196 4.30 -8.33 -7.81
N LYS A 197 4.05 -7.48 -8.82
CA LYS A 197 3.69 -7.94 -10.16
C LYS A 197 4.78 -8.84 -10.72
N THR A 198 6.06 -8.47 -10.61
CA THR A 198 7.20 -9.29 -11.07
C THR A 198 7.35 -10.60 -10.28
N GLN A 199 6.88 -10.71 -9.04
CA GLN A 199 6.89 -11.98 -8.29
C GLN A 199 5.69 -12.88 -8.57
N ASN A 200 4.52 -12.29 -8.85
CA ASN A 200 3.36 -13.05 -9.33
C ASN A 200 3.53 -13.43 -10.80
N MET A 201 4.36 -12.68 -11.53
CA MET A 201 5.10 -13.16 -12.70
C MET A 201 6.28 -14.02 -12.23
N GLN A 202 6.01 -15.10 -11.49
CA GLN A 202 6.93 -16.23 -11.65
C GLN A 202 7.04 -16.43 -13.16
N PRO A 203 8.25 -16.50 -13.73
CA PRO A 203 8.36 -17.12 -15.03
C PRO A 203 7.64 -18.45 -14.85
N VAL A 204 6.58 -18.71 -15.62
CA VAL A 204 6.37 -20.09 -16.05
C VAL A 204 7.73 -20.48 -16.54
N LEU A 205 8.41 -21.30 -15.73
CA LEU A 205 9.81 -21.60 -15.89
C LEU A 205 10.03 -21.75 -17.38
N ALA A 206 10.92 -20.91 -17.90
CA ALA A 206 11.89 -21.39 -18.86
C ALA A 206 12.57 -22.57 -18.16
N GLY A 207 11.88 -23.70 -18.16
CA GLY A 207 12.47 -24.98 -17.89
C GLY A 207 13.50 -25.06 -18.98
N THR A 208 14.75 -24.90 -18.57
CA THR A 208 15.85 -25.59 -19.21
C THR A 208 15.41 -27.02 -19.37
N SER A 209 14.96 -27.33 -20.58
CA SER A 209 14.57 -28.63 -21.06
C SER A 209 15.82 -29.48 -21.17
N ALA A 210 16.31 -29.95 -20.03
CA ALA A 210 17.00 -31.22 -20.02
C ALA A 210 15.94 -32.27 -20.43
N LEU A 211 16.01 -32.67 -21.72
CA LEU A 211 15.32 -33.79 -22.36
C LEU A 211 13.78 -33.66 -22.48
N GLY A 212 13.30 -33.15 -23.63
CA GLY A 212 11.95 -33.44 -24.14
C GLY A 212 10.79 -32.53 -23.71
N SER A 213 11.01 -31.24 -23.41
CA SER A 213 9.96 -30.35 -22.90
C SER A 213 8.88 -30.00 -23.94
N VAL A 214 7.62 -30.12 -23.53
CA VAL A 214 6.46 -29.55 -24.23
C VAL A 214 6.54 -28.01 -24.20
N PRO A 215 6.33 -27.31 -25.33
CA PRO A 215 6.34 -25.84 -25.37
C PRO A 215 5.33 -25.20 -24.41
N ILE A 216 5.64 -24.02 -23.85
CA ILE A 216 4.79 -23.33 -22.85
C ILE A 216 3.35 -23.11 -23.37
N TYR A 217 3.19 -22.70 -24.64
CA TYR A 217 1.86 -22.54 -25.23
C TYR A 217 1.04 -23.85 -25.26
N ALA A 218 1.71 -25.00 -25.42
CA ALA A 218 1.07 -26.30 -25.43
C ALA A 218 0.63 -26.72 -24.02
N SER A 219 1.33 -26.27 -22.97
CA SER A 219 0.88 -26.42 -21.58
C SER A 219 -0.43 -25.65 -21.33
N TYR A 220 -0.51 -24.38 -21.73
CA TYR A 220 -1.74 -23.59 -21.62
C TYR A 220 -2.90 -24.19 -22.40
N TYR A 221 -2.63 -24.67 -23.62
CA TYR A 221 -3.65 -25.32 -24.43
C TYR A 221 -4.16 -26.64 -23.83
N ASN A 222 -3.28 -27.43 -23.21
CA ASN A 222 -3.67 -28.63 -22.48
C ASN A 222 -4.52 -28.29 -21.25
N ASN A 223 -4.15 -27.23 -20.51
CA ASN A 223 -4.96 -26.75 -19.38
C ASN A 223 -6.34 -26.29 -19.84
N PHE A 224 -6.43 -25.56 -20.96
CA PHE A 224 -7.70 -25.22 -21.62
C PHE A 224 -8.57 -26.45 -21.84
N LYS A 225 -8.04 -27.52 -22.46
CA LYS A 225 -8.80 -28.76 -22.70
C LYS A 225 -9.32 -29.40 -21.41
N ASN A 226 -8.48 -29.42 -20.38
CA ASN A 226 -8.83 -29.99 -19.07
C ASN A 226 -9.97 -29.21 -18.41
N VAL A 227 -9.86 -27.88 -18.31
CA VAL A 227 -10.91 -27.05 -17.67
C VAL A 227 -12.17 -26.97 -18.51
N MET A 228 -12.06 -27.06 -19.85
CA MET A 228 -13.22 -27.13 -20.74
C MET A 228 -14.02 -28.42 -20.51
N SER A 229 -13.34 -29.56 -20.36
CA SER A 229 -13.98 -30.83 -20.02
C SER A 229 -14.71 -30.76 -18.68
N GLN A 230 -14.07 -30.14 -17.66
CA GLN A 230 -14.70 -29.92 -16.35
C GLN A 230 -15.91 -28.99 -16.44
N ALA A 231 -15.83 -27.90 -17.22
CA ALA A 231 -16.94 -26.98 -17.42
C ALA A 231 -18.19 -27.68 -17.98
N ILE A 232 -18.00 -28.54 -18.98
CA ILE A 232 -19.07 -29.36 -19.57
C ILE A 232 -19.65 -30.33 -18.52
N GLN A 233 -18.81 -30.97 -17.71
CA GLN A 233 -19.29 -31.87 -16.65
C GLN A 233 -20.13 -31.13 -15.60
N TYR A 234 -19.72 -29.93 -15.18
CA TYR A 234 -20.51 -29.10 -14.27
C TYR A 234 -21.83 -28.66 -14.89
N GLU A 235 -21.82 -28.26 -16.17
CA GLU A 235 -23.04 -27.88 -16.90
C GLU A 235 -24.03 -29.05 -16.98
N VAL A 236 -23.57 -30.26 -17.34
CA VAL A 236 -24.42 -31.47 -17.41
C VAL A 236 -25.02 -31.81 -16.04
N ARG A 237 -24.29 -31.56 -14.94
CA ARG A 237 -24.78 -31.75 -13.57
C ARG A 237 -25.67 -30.61 -13.07
N SER A 238 -25.99 -29.63 -13.92
CA SER A 238 -26.72 -28.41 -13.53
C SER A 238 -26.03 -27.56 -12.45
N ASP A 239 -24.72 -27.75 -12.25
CA ASP A 239 -23.89 -26.91 -11.37
C ASP A 239 -23.36 -25.70 -12.16
N PHE A 240 -24.27 -24.77 -12.43
CA PHE A 240 -23.98 -23.68 -13.36
C PHE A 240 -22.96 -22.67 -12.84
N ILE A 241 -22.83 -22.51 -11.51
CA ILE A 241 -21.83 -21.60 -10.93
C ILE A 241 -20.42 -22.12 -11.23
N ASN A 242 -20.18 -23.41 -10.99
CA ASN A 242 -18.89 -24.02 -11.29
C ASN A 242 -18.65 -24.15 -12.80
N ALA A 243 -19.71 -24.39 -13.58
CA ALA A 243 -19.62 -24.37 -15.05
C ALA A 243 -19.14 -23.01 -15.56
N VAL A 244 -19.76 -21.91 -15.14
CA VAL A 244 -19.40 -20.53 -15.55
C VAL A 244 -17.95 -20.20 -15.21
N ASN A 245 -17.50 -20.56 -14.01
CA ASN A 245 -16.11 -20.31 -13.59
C ASN A 245 -15.10 -21.09 -14.44
N ASN A 246 -15.37 -22.37 -14.71
CA ASN A 246 -14.48 -23.20 -15.52
C ASN A 246 -14.49 -22.80 -17.00
N TYR A 247 -15.64 -22.40 -17.54
CA TYR A 247 -15.75 -21.84 -18.88
C TYR A 247 -14.95 -20.55 -19.05
N TRP A 248 -15.01 -19.66 -18.06
CA TRP A 248 -14.19 -18.44 -18.08
C TRP A 248 -12.69 -18.75 -17.99
N LEU A 249 -12.29 -19.68 -17.12
CA LEU A 249 -10.89 -20.14 -17.07
C LEU A 249 -10.43 -20.75 -18.39
N ALA A 250 -11.31 -21.49 -19.08
CA ALA A 250 -11.02 -22.04 -20.41
C ALA A 250 -10.72 -20.93 -21.43
N VAL A 251 -11.53 -19.87 -21.43
CA VAL A 251 -11.30 -18.67 -22.27
C VAL A 251 -9.93 -18.07 -21.97
N ILE A 252 -9.60 -17.85 -20.69
CA ILE A 252 -8.31 -17.26 -20.29
C ILE A 252 -7.12 -18.13 -20.72
N PHE A 253 -7.13 -19.44 -20.43
CA PHE A 253 -6.03 -20.32 -20.84
C PHE A 253 -5.85 -20.41 -22.35
N LEU A 254 -6.94 -20.33 -23.11
CA LEU A 254 -6.86 -20.32 -24.56
C LEU A 254 -6.25 -19.01 -25.08
N ILE A 255 -6.58 -17.87 -24.46
CA ILE A 255 -5.94 -16.59 -24.79
C ILE A 255 -4.47 -16.61 -24.36
N ASP A 256 -4.10 -17.19 -23.21
CA ASP A 256 -2.70 -17.38 -22.79
C ASP A 256 -1.91 -18.19 -23.82
N ALA A 257 -2.50 -19.27 -24.33
CA ALA A 257 -1.87 -20.11 -25.35
C ALA A 257 -1.63 -19.33 -26.65
N ILE A 258 -2.61 -18.53 -27.10
CA ILE A 258 -2.51 -17.68 -28.30
C ILE A 258 -1.48 -16.56 -28.10
N ALA A 259 -1.61 -15.81 -27.00
CA ALA A 259 -0.74 -14.71 -26.63
C ALA A 259 0.73 -15.14 -26.55
N THR A 260 1.01 -16.26 -25.89
CA THR A 260 2.36 -16.83 -25.79
C THR A 260 2.91 -17.17 -27.17
N LYS A 261 2.10 -17.78 -28.04
CA LYS A 261 2.50 -18.18 -29.39
C LYS A 261 2.76 -17.00 -30.31
N MET A 262 2.10 -15.87 -30.06
CA MET A 262 2.31 -14.61 -30.77
C MET A 262 3.37 -13.72 -30.11
N ASN A 263 4.00 -14.18 -29.02
CA ASN A 263 4.93 -13.40 -28.22
C ASN A 263 4.34 -12.07 -27.69
N MET A 264 3.06 -12.09 -27.30
CA MET A 264 2.31 -10.96 -26.73
C MET A 264 1.80 -11.28 -25.32
N PRO A 265 2.69 -11.51 -24.32
CA PRO A 265 2.25 -11.81 -22.96
C PRO A 265 1.47 -10.63 -22.36
N TYR A 266 0.45 -10.93 -21.56
CA TYR A 266 -0.43 -9.94 -20.95
C TYR A 266 -0.53 -10.17 -19.43
N TYR A 267 -0.70 -9.09 -18.65
CA TYR A 267 -0.67 -9.15 -17.18
C TYR A 267 -1.78 -8.37 -16.49
N THR A 268 -2.42 -7.47 -17.22
CA THR A 268 -3.58 -6.71 -16.76
C THR A 268 -4.78 -7.00 -17.64
N LYS A 269 -5.97 -6.64 -17.15
CA LYS A 269 -7.19 -6.68 -17.95
C LYS A 269 -7.07 -5.82 -19.22
N GLN A 270 -6.37 -4.70 -19.15
CA GLN A 270 -6.10 -3.85 -20.31
C GLN A 270 -5.21 -4.56 -21.34
N ASP A 271 -4.18 -5.27 -20.88
CA ASP A 271 -3.29 -6.02 -21.78
C ASP A 271 -4.05 -7.19 -22.45
N LEU A 272 -4.93 -7.86 -21.71
CA LEU A 272 -5.83 -8.88 -22.24
C LEU A 272 -6.78 -8.29 -23.30
N ASP A 273 -7.38 -7.14 -23.02
CA ASP A 273 -8.23 -6.42 -23.97
C ASP A 273 -7.43 -6.03 -25.23
N ASN A 274 -6.14 -5.67 -25.09
CA ASN A 274 -5.25 -5.37 -26.23
C ASN A 274 -4.95 -6.61 -27.06
N VAL A 275 -4.70 -7.77 -26.43
CA VAL A 275 -4.54 -9.05 -27.13
C VAL A 275 -5.80 -9.38 -27.92
N ILE A 276 -6.98 -9.32 -27.29
CA ILE A 276 -8.25 -9.61 -27.97
C ILE A 276 -8.54 -8.59 -29.08
N SER A 277 -8.22 -7.31 -28.86
CA SER A 277 -8.34 -6.27 -29.89
C SER A 277 -7.46 -6.58 -31.10
N TYR A 278 -6.21 -7.01 -30.89
CA TYR A 278 -5.36 -7.47 -31.98
C TYR A 278 -5.95 -8.69 -32.70
N LEU A 279 -6.45 -9.69 -31.95
CA LEU A 279 -7.10 -10.87 -32.53
C LEU A 279 -8.37 -10.52 -33.32
N SER A 280 -9.09 -9.48 -32.91
CA SER A 280 -10.32 -9.03 -33.58
C SER A 280 -10.09 -8.46 -34.98
N GLN A 281 -8.86 -8.04 -35.29
CA GLN A 281 -8.48 -7.66 -36.66
C GLN A 281 -8.53 -8.85 -37.61
N ARG A 282 -8.33 -10.08 -37.10
CA ARG A 282 -8.39 -11.32 -37.88
C ARG A 282 -9.75 -12.00 -37.83
N GLU A 283 -10.45 -11.94 -36.69
CA GLU A 283 -11.78 -12.52 -36.51
C GLU A 283 -12.78 -11.42 -36.06
N PRO A 284 -13.52 -10.79 -37.00
CA PRO A 284 -14.46 -9.73 -36.67
C PRO A 284 -15.54 -10.16 -35.66
N GLY A 285 -15.81 -9.28 -34.69
CA GLY A 285 -16.77 -9.52 -33.60
C GLY A 285 -16.22 -10.31 -32.41
N LEU A 286 -14.97 -10.79 -32.46
CA LEU A 286 -14.36 -11.51 -31.33
C LEU A 286 -14.29 -10.64 -30.06
N PHE A 287 -13.95 -9.36 -30.21
CA PHE A 287 -13.86 -8.43 -29.08
C PHE A 287 -15.22 -8.20 -28.42
N ASP A 288 -16.29 -8.11 -29.22
CA ASP A 288 -17.65 -7.94 -28.72
C ASP A 288 -18.16 -9.19 -28.00
N ASP A 289 -17.87 -10.38 -28.53
CA ASP A 289 -18.20 -11.65 -27.88
C ASP A 289 -17.48 -11.81 -26.53
N TYR A 290 -16.17 -11.47 -26.50
CA TYR A 290 -15.37 -11.48 -25.29
C TYR A 290 -15.92 -10.51 -24.23
N ASN A 291 -16.20 -9.26 -24.61
CA ASN A 291 -16.74 -8.27 -23.69
C ASN A 291 -18.14 -8.64 -23.19
N ARG A 292 -19.02 -9.16 -24.06
CA ARG A 292 -20.34 -9.65 -23.64
C ARG A 292 -20.23 -10.78 -22.63
N ALA A 293 -19.38 -11.79 -22.90
CA ALA A 293 -19.13 -12.88 -21.96
C ALA A 293 -18.60 -12.36 -20.61
N PHE A 294 -17.67 -11.40 -20.63
CA PHE A 294 -17.16 -10.79 -19.40
C PHE A 294 -18.25 -10.07 -18.60
N GLN A 295 -19.10 -9.27 -19.27
CA GLN A 295 -20.21 -8.57 -18.63
C GLN A 295 -21.25 -9.53 -18.04
N TYR A 296 -21.68 -10.54 -18.80
CA TYR A 296 -22.64 -11.53 -18.31
C TYR A 296 -22.11 -12.32 -17.11
N LYS A 297 -20.79 -12.58 -17.07
CA LYS A 297 -20.15 -13.18 -15.89
C LYS A 297 -20.20 -12.25 -14.68
N LEU A 298 -19.96 -10.95 -14.85
CA LEU A 298 -20.00 -9.98 -13.75
C LEU A 298 -21.41 -9.76 -13.22
N SER A 299 -22.42 -9.78 -14.10
CA SER A 299 -23.83 -9.64 -13.72
C SER A 299 -24.47 -10.94 -13.24
N ASN A 300 -23.74 -12.06 -13.22
CA ASN A 300 -24.26 -13.40 -12.97
C ASN A 300 -25.43 -13.81 -13.90
N ASP A 301 -25.44 -13.32 -15.14
CA ASP A 301 -26.41 -13.75 -16.16
C ASP A 301 -25.93 -15.06 -16.81
N ILE A 302 -26.19 -16.17 -16.12
CA ILE A 302 -25.69 -17.50 -16.47
C ILE A 302 -26.14 -17.94 -17.89
N PRO A 303 -27.43 -17.86 -18.29
CA PRO A 303 -27.86 -18.33 -19.60
C PRO A 303 -27.17 -17.58 -20.74
N GLN A 304 -27.09 -16.25 -20.65
CA GLN A 304 -26.45 -15.42 -21.67
C GLN A 304 -24.92 -15.63 -21.70
N PHE A 305 -24.30 -15.80 -20.53
CA PHE A 305 -22.89 -16.16 -20.45
C PHE A 305 -22.59 -17.47 -21.18
N LEU A 306 -23.33 -18.54 -20.89
CA LEU A 306 -23.12 -19.85 -21.50
C LEU A 306 -23.32 -19.81 -23.02
N GLN A 307 -24.36 -19.10 -23.49
CA GLN A 307 -24.60 -18.91 -24.92
C GLN A 307 -23.44 -18.18 -25.59
N THR A 308 -22.93 -17.12 -24.96
CA THR A 308 -21.84 -16.30 -25.53
C THR A 308 -20.52 -17.06 -25.53
N VAL A 309 -20.18 -17.78 -24.46
CA VAL A 309 -18.93 -18.54 -24.37
C VAL A 309 -18.89 -19.71 -25.37
N LYS A 310 -20.05 -20.34 -25.64
CA LYS A 310 -20.15 -21.39 -26.68
C LYS A 310 -19.88 -20.87 -28.09
N ILE A 311 -19.97 -19.56 -28.32
CA ILE A 311 -19.56 -18.91 -29.58
C ILE A 311 -18.09 -18.49 -29.51
N LEU A 312 -17.67 -17.90 -28.38
CA LEU A 312 -16.34 -17.34 -28.19
C LEU A 312 -15.22 -18.40 -28.20
N ILE A 313 -15.37 -19.49 -27.47
CA ILE A 313 -14.32 -20.52 -27.34
C ILE A 313 -13.95 -21.13 -28.71
N PRO A 314 -14.91 -21.59 -29.54
CA PRO A 314 -14.57 -22.11 -30.86
C PRO A 314 -13.87 -21.11 -31.77
N ARG A 315 -14.19 -19.81 -31.66
CA ARG A 315 -13.51 -18.75 -32.41
C ARG A 315 -12.05 -18.62 -31.99
N LEU A 316 -11.79 -18.54 -30.69
CA LEU A 316 -10.43 -18.51 -30.15
C LEU A 316 -9.64 -19.78 -30.49
N ASP A 317 -10.28 -20.95 -30.45
CA ASP A 317 -9.62 -22.23 -30.75
C ASP A 317 -9.18 -22.30 -32.23
N ARG A 318 -10.03 -21.84 -33.16
CA ARG A 318 -9.66 -21.71 -34.59
C ARG A 318 -8.46 -20.79 -34.77
N ILE A 319 -8.40 -19.67 -34.05
CA ILE A 319 -7.25 -18.76 -34.09
C ILE A 319 -5.99 -19.50 -33.61
N TYR A 320 -6.04 -20.17 -32.45
CA TYR A 320 -4.91 -20.93 -31.91
C TYR A 320 -4.39 -21.99 -32.90
N VAL A 321 -5.30 -22.75 -33.52
CA VAL A 321 -4.99 -23.77 -34.52
C VAL A 321 -4.40 -23.14 -35.78
N SER A 322 -4.95 -22.01 -36.27
CA SER A 322 -4.42 -21.33 -37.46
C SER A 322 -2.97 -20.88 -37.29
N LEU A 323 -2.57 -20.52 -36.06
CA LEU A 323 -1.21 -20.17 -35.71
C LEU A 323 -0.26 -21.37 -35.70
N GLN A 324 -0.71 -22.64 -35.75
CA GLN A 324 0.17 -23.82 -35.80
C GLN A 324 0.83 -24.02 -37.17
N ASN A 325 0.27 -23.40 -38.20
CA ASN A 325 0.73 -23.54 -39.59
C ASN A 325 1.72 -22.45 -40.00
N PHE A 326 2.23 -21.66 -39.04
CA PHE A 326 3.25 -20.63 -39.19
C PHE A 326 4.39 -20.92 -38.22
#